data_AF-A0A2V5XMZ7-F1
#
_entry.id   AF-A0A2V5XMZ7-F1
#
_cell.length_a   1.000
_cell.length_b   1.000
_cell.length_c   1.000
_cell.angle_alpha   90.00
_cell.angle_beta   90.00
_cell.angle_gamma   90.00
#
_symmetry.space_group_name_H-M   'P 1'
#
loop_
_entity.id
_entity.type
_entity.pdbx_description
1 polymer ?
#
loop_
_entity_poly.entity_id
_entity_poly.type
_entity_poly.pdbx_seq_one_letter_code
_entity_poly.pdbx_strand_id
1 'polypeptide(L)'
;MAKENAEQLFRRLISSEKPPANACYVLAAMLERKRVLKQIKTENAEKGRLLIYEHGATGDAFIVPDPGLRLDELENVQNEVAQLLRSAA
;
A
#
# COMPACT_ATOMS: atom_id res chain seq x y z
N MET A 1 16.88 -0.81 6.75
CA MET A 1 16.47 0.61 6.70
C MET A 1 15.22 0.81 5.85
N ALA A 2 15.28 0.87 4.52
CA ALA A 2 14.10 1.24 3.70
C ALA A 2 12.90 0.27 3.74
N LYS A 3 13.09 -1.00 4.11
CA LYS A 3 11.99 -1.98 4.24
C LYS A 3 11.13 -1.71 5.47
N GLU A 4 11.79 -1.47 6.60
CA GLU A 4 11.15 -1.19 7.88
C GLU A 4 10.41 0.17 7.83
N ASN A 5 11.02 1.17 7.20
CA ASN A 5 10.37 2.48 7.00
C ASN A 5 9.11 2.37 6.12
N ALA A 6 9.14 1.55 5.06
CA ALA A 6 7.98 1.40 4.16
C ALA A 6 6.79 0.71 4.85
N GLU A 7 7.05 -0.33 5.66
CA GLU A 7 5.99 -1.01 6.41
C GLU A 7 5.40 -0.13 7.50
N GLN A 8 6.24 0.56 8.28
CA GLN A 8 5.76 1.47 9.31
C GLN A 8 4.94 2.62 8.71
N LEU A 9 5.40 3.18 7.58
CA LEU A 9 4.65 4.19 6.84
C LEU A 9 3.31 3.65 6.34
N PHE A 10 3.30 2.46 5.73
CA PHE A 10 2.08 1.82 5.26
C PHE A 10 1.07 1.62 6.39
N ARG A 11 1.51 1.07 7.53
CA ARG A 11 0.66 0.87 8.72
C ARG A 11 0.09 2.20 9.24
N ARG A 12 0.86 3.29 9.26
CA ARG A 12 0.34 4.61 9.66
C ARG A 12 -0.67 5.16 8.67
N LEU A 13 -0.38 5.07 7.36
CA LEU A 13 -1.26 5.61 6.32
C LEU A 13 -2.58 4.88 6.27
N ILE A 14 -2.57 3.54 6.34
CA ILE A 14 -3.80 2.74 6.28
C ILE A 14 -4.68 2.88 7.54
N SER A 15 -4.08 3.20 8.69
CA SER A 15 -4.80 3.49 9.94
C SER A 15 -5.25 4.95 10.07
N SER A 16 -4.91 5.82 9.12
CA SER A 16 -5.35 7.22 9.12
C SER A 16 -6.83 7.34 8.74
N GLU A 17 -7.52 8.39 9.21
CA GLU A 17 -8.95 8.59 8.92
C GLU A 17 -9.28 8.67 7.42
N LYS A 18 -8.33 9.17 6.62
CA LYS A 18 -8.42 9.25 5.16
C LYS A 18 -7.14 8.68 4.55
N PRO A 19 -7.06 7.35 4.40
CA PRO A 19 -5.86 6.73 3.85
C PRO A 19 -5.71 7.13 2.37
N PRO A 20 -4.55 7.65 1.95
CA PRO A 20 -4.30 7.94 0.54
C PRO A 20 -4.24 6.62 -0.24
N ALA A 21 -5.32 6.28 -0.94
CA ALA A 21 -5.48 4.99 -1.63
C ALA A 21 -4.30 4.69 -2.57
N ASN A 22 -3.82 5.69 -3.31
CA ASN A 22 -2.70 5.56 -4.23
C ASN A 22 -1.39 5.18 -3.52
N ALA A 23 -1.04 5.89 -2.45
CA ALA A 23 0.18 5.61 -1.69
C ALA A 23 0.08 4.26 -0.96
N CYS A 24 -1.07 3.95 -0.33
CA CYS A 24 -1.31 2.66 0.31
C CYS A 24 -1.20 1.50 -0.70
N TYR A 25 -1.75 1.66 -1.90
CA TYR A 25 -1.66 0.68 -2.98
C TYR A 25 -0.21 0.40 -3.40
N VAL A 26 0.55 1.46 -3.70
CA VAL A 26 1.94 1.31 -4.13
C VAL A 26 2.81 0.73 -3.01
N LEU A 27 2.62 1.18 -1.76
CA LEU A 27 3.34 0.61 -0.61
C LEU A 27 3.00 -0.86 -0.40
N ALA A 28 1.72 -1.25 -0.53
CA ALA A 28 1.31 -2.65 -0.44
C ALA A 28 2.00 -3.51 -1.53
N ALA A 29 1.98 -3.04 -2.78
CA ALA A 29 2.65 -3.72 -3.90
C ALA A 29 4.19 -3.81 -3.69
N MET A 30 4.81 -2.76 -3.14
CA MET A 30 6.23 -2.78 -2.78
C MET A 30 6.53 -3.81 -1.70
N LEU A 31 5.69 -3.90 -0.66
CA LEU A 31 5.84 -4.85 0.44
C LEU A 31 5.58 -6.29 0.00
N GLU A 32 4.64 -6.49 -0.94
CA GLU A 32 4.38 -7.77 -1.59
C GLU A 32 5.61 -8.27 -2.36
N ARG A 33 6.19 -7.44 -3.23
CA ARG A 33 7.42 -7.77 -3.97
C ARG A 33 8.60 -8.11 -3.02
N LYS A 34 8.60 -7.53 -1.83
CA LYS A 34 9.59 -7.76 -0.77
C LYS A 34 9.24 -8.93 0.17
N ARG A 35 8.18 -9.70 -0.14
CA ARG A 35 7.67 -10.85 0.65
C ARG A 35 7.32 -10.51 2.11
N VAL A 36 6.88 -9.28 2.37
CA VAL A 36 6.40 -8.84 3.69
C VAL A 36 4.90 -9.07 3.81
N LEU A 37 4.17 -8.56 2.81
CA LEU A 37 2.75 -8.80 2.66
C LEU A 37 2.54 -9.91 1.63
N LYS A 38 1.48 -10.68 1.81
CA LYS A 38 1.01 -11.68 0.87
C LYS A 38 -0.41 -11.31 0.47
N GLN A 39 -0.65 -11.12 -0.82
CA GLN A 39 -2.02 -10.98 -1.30
C GLN A 39 -2.73 -12.32 -1.13
N ILE A 40 -3.75 -12.35 -0.28
CA ILE A 40 -4.51 -13.58 0.04
C ILE A 40 -5.83 -13.62 -0.71
N LYS A 41 -6.42 -12.47 -1.03
CA LYS A 41 -7.71 -12.39 -1.72
C LYS A 41 -7.85 -11.07 -2.47
N THR A 42 -8.66 -11.10 -3.53
CA THR A 42 -9.12 -9.91 -4.24
C THR A 42 -10.63 -9.97 -4.32
N GLU A 43 -11.31 -8.88 -3.99
CA GLU A 43 -12.75 -8.74 -4.13
C GLU A 43 -13.10 -7.66 -5.14
N ASN A 44 -14.17 -7.87 -5.89
CA ASN A 44 -14.74 -6.85 -6.75
C ASN A 44 -15.80 -6.11 -5.94
N ALA A 45 -15.58 -4.82 -5.70
CA ALA A 45 -16.53 -3.92 -5.09
C ALA A 45 -17.18 -3.04 -6.16
N GLU A 46 -18.33 -2.44 -5.84
CA GLU A 46 -19.06 -1.57 -6.78
C GLU A 46 -18.22 -0.38 -7.29
N LYS A 47 -17.21 0.06 -6.53
CA LYS A 47 -16.32 1.17 -6.87
C LYS A 47 -14.92 0.78 -7.35
N GLY A 48 -14.64 -0.51 -7.55
CA GLY A 48 -13.32 -0.99 -7.97
C GLY A 48 -12.93 -2.33 -7.36
N ARG A 49 -11.64 -2.65 -7.32
CA ARG A 49 -11.15 -3.88 -6.68
C ARG A 49 -10.66 -3.60 -5.27
N LEU A 50 -10.83 -4.56 -4.37
CA LEU A 50 -10.26 -4.54 -3.03
C LEU A 50 -9.22 -5.64 -2.95
N LEU A 51 -7.99 -5.29 -2.62
CA LEU A 51 -6.89 -6.21 -2.41
C LEU A 51 -6.76 -6.49 -0.92
N ILE A 52 -6.82 -7.76 -0.55
CA ILE A 52 -6.70 -8.20 0.84
C ILE A 52 -5.32 -8.83 0.98
N TYR A 53 -4.51 -8.18 1.81
CA TYR A 53 -3.14 -8.56 2.13
C TYR A 53 -3.05 -9.13 3.53
N GLU A 54 -2.18 -10.10 3.73
CA GLU A 54 -1.82 -10.65 5.03
C GLU A 54 -0.33 -10.42 5.30
N HIS A 55 0.00 -9.98 6.52
CA HIS A 55 1.39 -9.82 6.94
C HIS A 55 2.00 -11.17 7.31
N GLY A 56 3.04 -11.59 6.59
CA GLY A 56 3.57 -12.95 6.72
C GLY A 56 4.17 -13.28 8.09
N ALA A 57 4.57 -12.29 8.89
CA ALA A 57 5.15 -12.53 10.21
C ALA A 57 4.15 -12.38 11.38
N THR A 58 3.09 -11.57 11.22
CA THR A 58 2.14 -11.26 12.32
C THR A 58 0.74 -11.82 12.07
N GLY A 59 0.39 -12.14 10.82
CA GLY A 59 -0.96 -12.55 10.44
C GLY A 59 -1.96 -11.38 10.32
N ASP A 60 -1.50 -10.13 10.43
CA ASP A 60 -2.38 -8.96 10.26
C ASP A 60 -2.96 -8.90 8.85
N ALA A 61 -4.27 -8.68 8.75
CA ALA A 61 -4.94 -8.48 7.47
C ALA A 61 -5.12 -6.98 7.17
N PHE A 62 -4.80 -6.58 5.94
CA PHE A 62 -4.94 -5.22 5.43
C PHE A 62 -5.80 -5.21 4.18
N ILE A 63 -6.80 -4.32 4.14
CA ILE A 63 -7.68 -4.14 2.98
C ILE A 63 -7.25 -2.86 2.27
N VAL A 64 -6.79 -3.00 1.04
CA VAL A 64 -6.28 -1.90 0.22
C VAL A 64 -7.16 -1.74 -1.01
N PRO A 65 -7.85 -0.61 -1.18
CA PRO A 65 -8.61 -0.37 -2.40
C PRO A 65 -7.66 -0.18 -3.60
N ASP A 66 -8.02 -0.75 -4.74
CA ASP A 66 -7.38 -0.54 -6.04
C ASP A 66 -7.90 0.78 -6.61
N PRO A 67 -7.11 1.86 -6.62
CA PRO A 67 -7.54 3.15 -7.15
C PRO A 67 -7.70 3.17 -8.68
N GLY A 68 -7.35 2.08 -9.38
CA GLY A 68 -7.39 2.03 -10.84
C GLY A 68 -6.32 2.92 -11.47
N LEU A 69 -5.12 2.96 -10.87
CA LEU A 69 -4.01 3.81 -11.31
C LEU A 69 -3.78 3.71 -12.81
N ARG A 70 -3.88 4.86 -13.48
CA ARG A 70 -3.52 4.99 -14.89
C ARG A 70 -2.01 5.18 -15.00
N LEU A 71 -1.43 4.77 -16.13
CA LEU A 71 0.00 4.95 -16.42
C LEU A 71 0.46 6.42 -16.27
N ASP A 72 -0.41 7.37 -16.59
CA ASP A 72 -0.16 8.81 -16.47
C ASP A 72 -0.08 9.29 -15.01
N GLU A 73 -0.73 8.59 -14.08
CA GLU A 73 -0.71 8.92 -12.64
C GLU A 73 0.47 8.26 -11.91
N LEU A 74 1.16 7.33 -12.58
CA LEU A 74 2.22 6.53 -11.98
C LEU A 74 3.39 7.40 -11.53
N GLU A 75 3.78 8.40 -12.31
CA GLU A 75 4.90 9.31 -11.98
C GLU A 75 4.59 10.18 -10.76
N ASN A 76 3.37 10.75 -10.70
CA ASN A 76 2.93 11.56 -9.57
C ASN A 76 2.88 10.74 -8.29
N VAL A 77 2.30 9.54 -8.36
CA VAL A 77 2.15 8.67 -7.20
C VAL A 77 3.50 8.12 -6.75
N GLN A 78 4.41 7.84 -7.68
CA GLN A 78 5.77 7.45 -7.35
C GLN A 78 6.54 8.58 -6.65
N ASN A 79 6.38 9.83 -7.10
CA ASN A 79 6.94 11.00 -6.43
C ASN A 79 6.36 11.21 -5.03
N GLU A 80 5.04 11.09 -4.88
CA GLU A 80 4.33 11.21 -3.60
C GLU A 80 4.83 10.15 -2.61
N VAL A 81 4.87 8.88 -3.01
CA VAL A 81 5.38 7.78 -2.18
C VAL A 81 6.86 7.98 -1.85
N ALA A 82 7.68 8.43 -2.81
CA ALA A 82 9.09 8.72 -2.56
C ALA A 82 9.27 9.87 -1.56
N GLN A 83 8.43 10.90 -1.62
CA GLN A 83 8.43 11.99 -0.65
C GLN A 83 8.00 11.51 0.74
N LEU A 84 6.92 10.74 0.84
CA LEU A 84 6.45 10.17 2.10
C LEU A 84 7.50 9.25 2.74
N LEU A 85 8.21 8.45 1.94
CA LEU A 85 9.31 7.60 2.41
C LEU A 85 10.51 8.40 2.91
N ARG A 86 10.81 9.56 2.30
CA ARG A 86 11.86 10.48 2.79
C ARG A 86 11.46 11.13 4.11
N SER A 87 10.20 11.55 4.25
CA SER A 87 9.69 12.19 5.47
C SER A 87 9.52 11.22 6.64
N ALA A 88 9.41 9.92 6.36
CA ALA A 88 9.29 8.87 7.37
C ALA A 88 10.65 8.27 7.80
N ALA A 89 11.76 8.77 7.26
CA ALA A 89 13.12 8.30 7.53
C ALA A 89 13.83 9.08 8.63
#